data_AF-A0A537SCP9-F1
#
_entry.id   AF-A0A537SCP9-F1
#
_cell.length_a   1.000
_cell.length_b   1.000
_cell.length_c   1.000
_cell.angle_alpha   90.00
_cell.angle_beta   90.00
_cell.angle_gamma   90.00
#
_symmetry.space_group_name_H-M   'P 1'
#
loop_
_entity.id
_entity.type
_entity.pdbx_description
1 polymer ?
#
loop_
_entity_poly.entity_id
_entity_poly.type
_entity_poly.pdbx_seq_one_letter_code
_entity_poly.pdbx_strand_id
1 'polypeptide(L)'
;LFAAVSPLWTALAAIVMVLFASRETIVRQKRRMQGLWRYGLGTGCTLLAAGTVTMFSLLTQLRPEPWYHPRYALPLLGMILGNTMTGISLGLDVLTNGLVRERAAVEACLALGGTRYQALLPIIRDALRSGFMPTINGMAAIGLVSLPGMMTGQILAGVEPTDAVKYQLLIMFLIAGGTGLGTLAAVIGGGHLLTDHRHRLRLDRIAAETPGQ
;
A
#
# COMPACT_ATOMS: atom_id res chain seq x y z
N LEU A 1 27.23 2.38 6.25
CA LEU A 1 25.86 2.69 6.75
C LEU A 1 25.58 2.11 8.13
N PHE A 2 25.61 0.78 8.34
CA PHE A 2 25.29 0.18 9.65
C PHE A 2 26.31 0.42 10.77
N ALA A 3 27.54 0.84 10.44
CA ALA A 3 28.59 1.21 11.39
C ALA A 3 28.68 2.74 11.64
N ALA A 4 28.08 3.55 10.76
CA ALA A 4 28.03 5.00 10.88
C ALA A 4 26.61 5.35 11.35
N VAL A 5 26.39 5.40 12.66
CA VAL A 5 25.10 5.74 13.28
C VAL A 5 24.80 7.24 13.05
N SER A 6 24.71 7.66 11.80
CA SER A 6 24.49 9.04 11.40
C SER A 6 23.08 9.20 10.82
N PRO A 7 22.25 10.09 11.36
CA PRO A 7 20.85 10.26 10.94
C PRO A 7 20.72 10.66 9.47
N LEU A 8 21.68 11.40 8.92
CA LEU A 8 21.71 11.82 7.52
C LEU A 8 21.78 10.65 6.54
N TRP A 9 22.64 9.67 6.78
CA TRP A 9 22.78 8.51 5.89
C TRP A 9 21.57 7.57 5.96
N THR A 10 20.95 7.43 7.15
CA THR A 10 19.69 6.68 7.30
C THR A 10 18.55 7.38 6.56
N ALA A 11 18.45 8.71 6.67
CA ALA A 11 17.44 9.49 5.96
C ALA A 11 17.64 9.41 4.44
N LEU A 12 18.88 9.52 3.95
CA LEU A 12 19.20 9.36 2.53
C LEU A 12 18.76 7.98 2.01
N ALA A 13 19.11 6.90 2.72
CA ALA A 13 18.71 5.54 2.34
C ALA A 13 17.18 5.37 2.36
N ALA A 14 16.49 5.93 3.36
CA ALA A 14 15.03 5.93 3.42
C ALA A 14 14.40 6.65 2.23
N ILE A 15 14.93 7.83 1.84
CA ILE A 15 14.49 8.58 0.66
C ILE A 15 14.67 7.75 -0.61
N VAL A 16 15.83 7.11 -0.79
CA VAL A 16 16.09 6.23 -1.94
C VAL A 16 15.11 5.06 -1.97
N MET A 17 14.85 4.42 -0.83
CA MET A 17 13.88 3.32 -0.75
C MET A 17 12.45 3.79 -1.09
N VAL A 18 12.04 4.96 -0.60
CA VAL A 18 10.74 5.57 -0.92
C VAL A 18 10.65 5.84 -2.42
N LEU A 19 11.67 6.44 -3.03
CA LEU A 19 11.69 6.71 -4.48
C LEU A 19 11.63 5.41 -5.31
N PHE A 20 12.37 4.37 -4.91
CA PHE A 20 12.32 3.07 -5.56
C PHE A 20 10.95 2.41 -5.41
N ALA A 21 10.37 2.44 -4.20
CA ALA A 21 9.04 1.89 -3.94
C ALA A 21 7.95 2.63 -4.74
N SER A 22 8.02 3.97 -4.84
CA SER A 22 7.13 4.77 -5.69
C SER A 22 7.22 4.33 -7.14
N ARG A 23 8.44 4.18 -7.66
CA ARG A 23 8.67 3.76 -9.05
C ARG A 23 8.11 2.36 -9.30
N GLU A 24 8.38 1.43 -8.39
CA GLU A 24 7.98 0.03 -8.52
C GLU A 24 6.46 -0.16 -8.44
N THR A 25 5.78 0.59 -7.56
CA THR A 25 4.30 0.61 -7.47
C THR A 25 3.66 0.96 -8.81
N ILE A 26 4.25 1.91 -9.52
CA ILE A 26 3.78 2.36 -10.83
C ILE A 26 4.09 1.33 -11.93
N VAL A 27 5.19 0.59 -11.81
CA VAL A 27 5.63 -0.40 -12.82
C VAL A 27 4.81 -1.69 -12.74
N ARG A 28 4.44 -2.13 -11.52
CA ARG A 28 3.72 -3.39 -11.25
C ARG A 28 2.25 -3.42 -11.69
N GLN A 29 1.67 -2.31 -12.13
CA GLN A 29 0.27 -2.26 -12.60
C GLN A 29 0.15 -2.79 -14.03
N LYS A 30 -0.73 -3.77 -14.26
CA LYS A 30 -1.01 -4.34 -15.60
C LYS A 30 -1.69 -3.33 -16.53
N ARG A 31 -2.69 -2.60 -16.02
CA ARG A 31 -3.32 -1.46 -16.72
C ARG A 31 -2.93 -0.14 -16.07
N ARG A 32 -1.94 0.52 -16.67
CA ARG A 32 -1.41 1.79 -16.15
C ARG A 32 -2.38 2.93 -16.41
N MET A 33 -2.62 3.77 -15.41
CA MET A 33 -3.33 5.04 -15.63
C MET A 33 -2.41 6.03 -16.35
N GLN A 34 -2.91 6.73 -17.36
CA GLN A 34 -2.13 7.66 -18.18
C GLN A 34 -2.06 9.07 -17.57
N GLY A 35 -0.92 9.76 -17.77
CA GLY A 35 -0.72 11.18 -17.43
C GLY A 35 -0.24 11.48 -16.00
N LEU A 36 -0.46 12.73 -15.54
CA LEU A 36 -0.11 13.25 -14.20
C LEU A 36 -0.71 12.42 -13.04
N TRP A 37 -1.78 11.67 -13.30
CA TRP A 37 -2.44 10.82 -12.32
C TRP A 37 -1.65 9.56 -11.95
N ARG A 38 -0.75 9.11 -12.83
CA ARG A 38 0.26 8.09 -12.54
C ARG A 38 1.17 8.50 -11.38
N TYR A 39 1.51 9.78 -11.33
CA TYR A 39 2.29 10.38 -10.24
C TYR A 39 1.40 10.68 -9.03
N GLY A 40 0.18 11.19 -9.20
CA GLY A 40 -0.72 11.48 -8.08
C GLY A 40 -1.04 10.26 -7.21
N LEU A 41 -1.36 9.11 -7.82
CA LEU A 41 -1.61 7.87 -7.09
C LEU A 41 -0.32 7.23 -6.59
N GLY A 42 0.72 7.08 -7.42
CA GLY A 42 1.99 6.48 -6.99
C GLY A 42 2.68 7.29 -5.87
N THR A 43 2.82 8.59 -6.06
CA THR A 43 3.44 9.51 -5.09
C THR A 43 2.56 9.70 -3.86
N GLY A 44 1.23 9.82 -4.00
CA GLY A 44 0.30 9.95 -2.87
C GLY A 44 0.25 8.71 -1.98
N CYS A 45 0.27 7.52 -2.57
CA CYS A 45 0.35 6.26 -1.85
C CYS A 45 1.68 6.08 -1.11
N THR A 46 2.78 6.51 -1.74
CA THR A 46 4.10 6.46 -1.09
C THR A 46 4.22 7.51 0.01
N LEU A 47 3.61 8.69 -0.16
CA LEU A 47 3.49 9.71 0.88
C LEU A 47 2.64 9.23 2.06
N LEU A 48 1.57 8.47 1.83
CA LEU A 48 0.79 7.85 2.89
C LEU A 48 1.59 6.76 3.62
N ALA A 49 2.36 5.95 2.91
CA ALA A 49 3.25 4.96 3.51
C ALA A 49 4.39 5.60 4.31
N ALA A 50 5.03 6.63 3.76
CA ALA A 50 6.02 7.45 4.47
C ALA A 50 5.40 8.19 5.66
N GLY A 51 4.15 8.64 5.51
CA GLY A 51 3.35 9.25 6.57
C GLY A 51 3.01 8.26 7.68
N THR A 52 2.70 7.00 7.38
CA THR A 52 2.49 5.96 8.41
C THR A 52 3.79 5.61 9.11
N VAL A 53 4.93 5.60 8.42
CA VAL A 53 6.24 5.43 9.06
C VAL A 53 6.61 6.65 9.91
N THR A 54 6.32 7.86 9.44
CA THR A 54 6.56 9.09 10.21
C THR A 54 5.66 9.14 11.45
N MET A 55 4.39 8.76 11.29
CA MET A 55 3.42 8.62 12.37
C MET A 55 3.84 7.50 13.34
N PHE A 56 4.47 6.42 12.87
CA PHE A 56 5.08 5.41 13.74
C PHE A 56 6.18 6.01 14.60
N SER A 57 7.14 6.71 13.99
CA SER A 57 8.21 7.40 14.70
C SER A 57 7.70 8.42 15.71
N LEU A 58 6.54 9.02 15.46
CA LEU A 58 5.93 10.03 16.33
C LEU A 58 5.03 9.43 17.44
N LEU A 59 4.27 8.37 17.15
CA LEU A 59 3.26 7.82 18.07
C LEU A 59 3.76 6.69 18.95
N THR A 60 4.86 6.04 18.59
CA THR A 60 5.39 4.98 19.43
C THR A 60 6.39 5.52 20.44
N GLN A 61 6.18 5.12 21.70
CA GLN A 61 7.19 4.96 22.75
C GLN A 61 8.25 3.89 22.40
N LEU A 62 8.47 3.62 21.10
CA LEU A 62 9.67 2.96 20.65
C LEU A 62 10.82 3.93 20.94
N ARG A 63 11.40 3.79 22.12
CA ARG A 63 12.78 4.16 22.38
C ARG A 63 13.69 2.97 22.03
N PRO A 64 13.95 2.59 20.76
CA PRO A 64 15.31 2.21 20.45
C PRO A 64 16.09 3.49 20.74
N GLU A 65 16.89 3.52 21.79
CA GLU A 65 18.00 4.45 21.79
C GLU A 65 19.07 3.80 20.88
N PRO A 66 19.24 4.24 19.61
CA PRO A 66 18.53 5.31 18.87
C PRO A 66 17.54 4.83 17.79
N TRP A 67 16.43 5.56 17.59
CA TRP A 67 15.32 5.20 16.68
C TRP A 67 15.70 5.20 15.19
N TYR A 68 16.79 5.89 14.87
CA TYR A 68 17.42 5.95 13.55
C TYR A 68 18.45 4.84 13.32
N HIS A 69 18.54 3.85 14.21
CA HIS A 69 19.46 2.74 14.01
C HIS A 69 19.09 1.99 12.72
N PRO A 70 19.98 1.96 11.71
CA PRO A 70 19.61 1.49 10.37
C PRO A 70 19.11 0.04 10.35
N ARG A 71 19.54 -0.76 11.34
CA ARG A 71 19.15 -2.18 11.52
C ARG A 71 17.65 -2.38 11.75
N TYR A 72 16.95 -1.40 12.29
CA TYR A 72 15.50 -1.48 12.54
C TYR A 72 14.71 -0.62 11.56
N ALA A 73 15.15 0.62 11.35
CA ALA A 73 14.43 1.56 10.51
C ALA A 73 14.29 1.08 9.05
N LEU A 74 15.35 0.57 8.43
CA LEU A 74 15.34 0.19 7.02
C LEU A 74 14.48 -1.06 6.73
N PRO A 75 14.58 -2.16 7.50
CA PRO A 75 13.69 -3.30 7.31
C PRO A 75 12.22 -2.96 7.56
N LEU A 76 11.93 -2.14 8.58
CA LEU A 76 10.55 -1.70 8.88
C LEU A 76 9.96 -0.87 7.74
N LEU A 77 10.70 0.14 7.28
CA LEU A 77 10.36 0.95 6.12
C LEU A 77 10.09 0.06 4.90
N GLY A 78 11.01 -0.86 4.60
CA GLY A 78 10.90 -1.77 3.47
C GLY A 78 9.65 -2.65 3.54
N MET A 79 9.35 -3.23 4.71
CA MET A 79 8.16 -4.07 4.87
C MET A 79 6.87 -3.28 4.74
N ILE A 80 6.77 -2.09 5.35
CA ILE A 80 5.57 -1.25 5.27
C ILE A 80 5.37 -0.81 3.81
N LEU A 81 6.40 -0.27 3.17
CA LEU A 81 6.33 0.16 1.77
C LEU A 81 5.98 -1.00 0.83
N GLY A 82 6.62 -2.16 0.99
CA GLY A 82 6.42 -3.32 0.13
C GLY A 82 5.01 -3.91 0.23
N ASN A 83 4.48 -4.07 1.46
CA ASN A 83 3.10 -4.53 1.67
C ASN A 83 2.08 -3.50 1.17
N THR A 84 2.32 -2.23 1.45
CA THR A 84 1.44 -1.13 1.02
C THR A 84 1.37 -1.04 -0.50
N MET A 85 2.53 -1.12 -1.18
CA MET A 85 2.62 -1.19 -2.63
C MET A 85 1.83 -2.37 -3.20
N THR A 86 1.93 -3.53 -2.58
CA THR A 86 1.24 -4.75 -3.03
C THR A 86 -0.28 -4.59 -2.93
N GLY A 87 -0.80 -4.14 -1.78
CA GLY A 87 -2.23 -3.92 -1.59
C GLY A 87 -2.81 -2.88 -2.55
N ILE A 88 -2.09 -1.77 -2.76
CA ILE A 88 -2.48 -0.70 -3.67
C ILE A 88 -2.48 -1.17 -5.13
N SER A 89 -1.45 -1.92 -5.53
CA SER A 89 -1.35 -2.45 -6.90
C SER A 89 -2.49 -3.40 -7.20
N LEU A 90 -2.80 -4.33 -6.28
CA LEU A 90 -3.92 -5.27 -6.43
C LEU A 90 -5.27 -4.55 -6.46
N GLY A 91 -5.50 -3.61 -5.53
CA GLY A 91 -6.75 -2.87 -5.47
C GLY A 91 -6.99 -2.03 -6.72
N LEU A 92 -5.98 -1.33 -7.22
CA LEU A 92 -6.09 -0.56 -8.46
C LEU A 92 -6.27 -1.44 -9.70
N ASP A 93 -5.60 -2.59 -9.76
CA ASP A 93 -5.75 -3.53 -10.87
C ASP A 93 -7.17 -4.10 -10.92
N VAL A 94 -7.73 -4.52 -9.79
CA VAL A 94 -9.14 -4.98 -9.71
C VAL A 94 -10.11 -3.85 -10.05
N LEU A 95 -9.87 -2.63 -9.55
CA LEU A 95 -10.72 -1.48 -9.86
C LEU A 95 -10.74 -1.18 -11.36
N THR A 96 -9.57 -1.05 -11.98
CA THR A 96 -9.44 -0.67 -13.39
C THR A 96 -9.98 -1.76 -14.31
N ASN A 97 -9.65 -3.03 -14.07
CA ASN A 97 -10.17 -4.15 -14.84
C ASN A 97 -11.68 -4.32 -14.63
N GLY A 98 -12.17 -4.17 -13.40
CA GLY A 98 -13.60 -4.23 -13.09
C GLY A 98 -14.39 -3.14 -13.81
N LEU A 99 -13.90 -1.90 -13.85
CA LEU A 99 -14.56 -0.80 -14.55
C LEU A 99 -14.61 -0.98 -16.06
N VAL A 100 -13.56 -1.57 -16.65
CA VAL A 100 -13.57 -1.89 -18.08
C VAL A 100 -14.54 -3.03 -18.37
N ARG A 101 -14.51 -4.09 -17.56
CA ARG A 101 -15.36 -5.28 -17.74
C ARG A 101 -16.83 -4.96 -17.55
N GLU A 102 -17.16 -4.20 -16.51
CA GLU A 102 -18.55 -3.89 -16.12
C GLU A 102 -19.02 -2.53 -16.63
N ARG A 103 -18.32 -1.98 -17.63
CA ARG A 103 -18.65 -0.69 -18.26
C ARG A 103 -20.13 -0.55 -18.58
N ALA A 104 -20.72 -1.56 -19.23
CA ALA A 104 -22.12 -1.52 -19.64
C ALA A 104 -23.09 -1.44 -18.45
N ALA A 105 -22.79 -2.16 -17.36
CA ALA A 105 -23.60 -2.12 -16.14
C ALA A 105 -23.48 -0.76 -15.43
N VAL A 106 -22.27 -0.20 -15.37
CA VAL A 106 -22.00 1.14 -14.81
C VAL A 106 -22.74 2.21 -15.62
N GLU A 107 -22.64 2.20 -16.94
CA GLU A 107 -23.33 3.15 -17.82
C GLU A 107 -24.85 3.01 -17.74
N ALA A 108 -25.38 1.78 -17.65
CA ALA A 108 -26.81 1.53 -17.45
C ALA A 108 -27.32 2.09 -16.12
N CYS A 109 -26.59 1.87 -15.01
CA CYS A 109 -26.94 2.43 -13.70
C CYS A 109 -26.99 3.96 -13.74
N LEU A 110 -26.02 4.59 -14.39
CA LEU A 110 -25.98 6.05 -14.57
C LEU A 110 -27.13 6.56 -15.46
N ALA A 111 -27.48 5.83 -16.53
CA ALA A 111 -28.59 6.17 -17.41
C ALA A 111 -29.96 6.08 -16.72
N LEU A 112 -30.09 5.17 -15.74
CA LEU A 112 -31.28 5.03 -14.88
C LEU A 112 -31.34 6.08 -13.76
N GLY A 113 -30.42 7.06 -13.74
CA GLY A 113 -30.36 8.11 -12.73
C GLY A 113 -29.58 7.74 -11.46
N GLY A 114 -28.89 6.60 -11.46
CA GLY A 114 -28.01 6.19 -10.37
C GLY A 114 -26.82 7.14 -10.21
N THR A 115 -26.37 7.32 -8.97
CA THR A 115 -25.19 8.13 -8.70
C THR A 115 -23.90 7.38 -9.03
N ARG A 116 -22.81 8.11 -9.31
CA ARG A 116 -21.48 7.50 -9.50
C ARG A 116 -21.09 6.53 -8.37
N TYR A 117 -21.44 6.86 -7.13
CA TYR A 117 -21.10 6.04 -5.98
C TYR A 117 -21.84 4.70 -6.03
N GLN A 118 -23.13 4.71 -6.34
CA GLN A 118 -23.93 3.49 -6.48
C GLN A 118 -23.41 2.61 -7.62
N ALA A 119 -23.07 3.21 -8.76
CA ALA A 119 -22.57 2.47 -9.93
C ALA A 119 -21.18 1.85 -9.68
N LEU A 120 -20.31 2.54 -8.93
CA LEU A 120 -18.94 2.09 -8.64
C LEU A 120 -18.82 1.19 -7.41
N LEU A 121 -19.78 1.24 -6.46
CA LEU A 121 -19.67 0.59 -5.16
C LEU A 121 -19.35 -0.91 -5.21
N PRO A 122 -19.95 -1.72 -6.11
CA PRO A 122 -19.63 -3.15 -6.21
C PRO A 122 -18.15 -3.36 -6.58
N ILE A 123 -17.67 -2.63 -7.59
CA ILE A 123 -16.29 -2.71 -8.08
C ILE A 123 -15.30 -2.22 -7.03
N ILE A 124 -15.62 -1.12 -6.33
CA ILE A 124 -14.80 -0.59 -5.24
C ILE A 124 -14.68 -1.60 -4.09
N ARG A 125 -15.77 -2.28 -3.72
CA ARG A 125 -15.75 -3.29 -2.66
C ARG A 125 -14.83 -4.46 -3.02
N ASP A 126 -14.92 -4.95 -4.24
CA ASP A 126 -14.06 -6.04 -4.72
C ASP A 126 -12.59 -5.61 -4.79
N ALA A 127 -12.32 -4.39 -5.25
CA ALA A 127 -10.99 -3.80 -5.28
C ALA A 127 -10.37 -3.68 -3.89
N LEU A 128 -11.10 -3.13 -2.92
CA LEU A 128 -10.65 -3.03 -1.54
C LEU A 128 -10.40 -4.43 -0.95
N ARG A 129 -11.34 -5.36 -1.12
CA ARG A 129 -11.19 -6.73 -0.63
C ARG A 129 -9.93 -7.36 -1.19
N SER A 130 -9.69 -7.27 -2.49
CA SER A 130 -8.48 -7.80 -3.14
C SER A 130 -7.20 -7.20 -2.55
N GLY A 131 -7.16 -5.88 -2.35
CA GLY A 131 -5.98 -5.21 -1.77
C GLY A 131 -5.73 -5.53 -0.29
N PHE A 132 -6.78 -5.82 0.48
CA PHE A 132 -6.68 -6.17 1.91
C PHE A 132 -6.34 -7.64 2.19
N MET A 133 -6.74 -8.55 1.30
CA MET A 133 -6.59 -9.99 1.51
C MET A 133 -5.15 -10.42 1.88
N PRO A 134 -4.08 -9.93 1.21
CA PRO A 134 -2.72 -10.34 1.56
C PRO A 134 -2.34 -9.99 3.00
N THR A 135 -2.69 -8.80 3.46
CA THR A 135 -2.42 -8.34 4.84
C THR A 135 -3.19 -9.17 5.85
N ILE A 136 -4.48 -9.41 5.62
CA ILE A 136 -5.32 -10.20 6.54
C ILE A 136 -4.82 -11.65 6.62
N ASN A 137 -4.54 -12.27 5.47
CA ASN A 137 -4.02 -13.62 5.42
C ASN A 137 -2.64 -13.74 6.09
N GLY A 138 -1.77 -12.75 5.88
CA GLY A 138 -0.48 -12.67 6.56
C GLY A 138 -0.64 -12.60 8.07
N MET A 139 -1.50 -11.71 8.57
CA MET A 139 -1.77 -11.61 10.01
C MET A 139 -2.36 -12.89 10.61
N ALA A 140 -3.27 -13.56 9.90
CA ALA A 140 -3.88 -14.80 10.37
C ALA A 140 -2.89 -15.98 10.44
N ALA A 141 -1.89 -16.01 9.55
CA ALA A 141 -0.90 -17.09 9.51
C ALA A 141 0.28 -16.88 10.48
N ILE A 142 0.52 -15.65 10.92
CA ILE A 142 1.65 -15.31 11.81
C ILE A 142 1.44 -15.95 13.19
N GLY A 143 2.50 -16.57 13.71
CA GLY A 143 2.50 -17.22 15.02
C GLY A 143 1.90 -18.64 15.03
N LEU A 144 1.00 -18.95 14.11
CA LEU A 144 0.40 -20.29 13.97
C LEU A 144 1.13 -21.15 12.93
N VAL A 145 1.35 -20.61 11.73
CA VAL A 145 1.93 -21.35 10.61
C VAL A 145 3.37 -20.90 10.34
N SER A 146 3.66 -19.63 10.59
CA SER A 146 4.99 -19.07 10.36
C SER A 146 5.38 -18.07 11.44
N LEU A 147 6.65 -18.14 11.86
CA LEU A 147 7.28 -17.08 12.63
C LEU A 147 8.00 -16.14 11.65
N PRO A 148 7.67 -14.83 11.64
CA PRO A 148 8.34 -13.88 10.77
C PRO A 148 9.85 -13.90 10.97
N GLY A 149 10.61 -13.81 9.87
CA GLY A 149 12.08 -13.95 9.92
C GLY A 149 12.77 -12.95 10.85
N MET A 150 12.23 -11.72 10.99
CA MET A 150 12.76 -10.76 11.97
C MET A 150 12.53 -11.23 13.41
N MET A 151 11.33 -11.74 13.71
CA MET A 151 10.98 -12.24 15.04
C MET A 151 11.85 -13.46 15.40
N THR A 152 12.01 -14.42 14.49
CA THR A 152 12.93 -15.56 14.69
C THR A 152 14.38 -15.08 14.85
N GLY A 153 14.82 -14.13 14.04
CA GLY A 153 16.17 -13.56 14.13
C GLY A 153 16.44 -12.86 15.47
N GLN A 154 15.45 -12.15 16.03
CA GLN A 154 15.53 -11.53 17.35
C GLN A 154 15.63 -12.59 18.46
N ILE A 155 14.81 -13.64 18.40
CA ILE A 155 14.83 -14.74 19.36
C ILE A 155 16.18 -15.46 19.33
N LEU A 156 16.70 -15.78 18.14
CA LEU A 156 18.02 -16.40 17.97
C LEU A 156 19.17 -15.49 18.43
N ALA A 157 18.99 -14.17 18.38
CA ALA A 157 19.94 -13.19 18.89
C ALA A 157 19.85 -12.98 20.42
N GLY A 158 19.00 -13.74 21.12
CA GLY A 158 18.89 -13.72 22.58
C GLY A 158 17.89 -12.70 23.14
N VAL A 159 17.04 -12.09 22.29
CA VAL A 159 15.92 -11.25 22.76
C VAL A 159 14.85 -12.14 23.39
N GLU A 160 14.24 -11.67 24.49
CA GLU A 160 13.15 -12.41 25.13
C GLU A 160 11.98 -12.63 24.13
N PRO A 161 11.48 -13.87 23.98
CA PRO A 161 10.43 -14.17 23.01
C PRO A 161 9.16 -13.34 23.19
N THR A 162 8.81 -13.00 24.43
CA THR A 162 7.63 -12.18 24.76
C THR A 162 7.73 -10.79 24.14
N ASP A 163 8.92 -10.18 24.15
CA ASP A 163 9.16 -8.87 23.57
C ASP A 163 9.22 -8.93 22.04
N ALA A 164 9.88 -9.94 21.47
CA ALA A 164 9.90 -10.15 20.02
C ALA A 164 8.48 -10.28 19.43
N VAL A 165 7.58 -10.99 20.13
CA VAL A 165 6.16 -11.11 19.73
C VAL A 165 5.44 -9.77 19.80
N LYS A 166 5.58 -9.00 20.89
CA LYS A 166 4.94 -7.67 21.03
C LYS A 166 5.37 -6.73 19.91
N TYR A 167 6.67 -6.69 19.60
CA TYR A 167 7.19 -5.90 18.50
C TYR A 167 6.60 -6.34 17.15
N GLN A 168 6.53 -7.65 16.91
CA GLN A 168 5.98 -8.17 15.66
C GLN A 168 4.48 -7.86 15.48
N LEU A 169 3.69 -7.94 16.56
CA LEU A 169 2.27 -7.56 16.54
C LEU A 169 2.08 -6.08 16.21
N LEU A 170 2.89 -5.21 16.83
CA LEU A 170 2.88 -3.79 16.54
C LEU A 170 3.19 -3.52 15.05
N ILE A 171 4.22 -4.17 14.50
CA ILE A 171 4.59 -4.04 13.08
C ILE A 171 3.43 -4.48 12.18
N MET A 172 2.72 -5.56 12.53
CA MET A 172 1.57 -6.02 11.77
C MET A 172 0.42 -5.01 11.77
N PHE A 173 0.10 -4.41 12.92
CA PHE A 173 -0.90 -3.34 12.97
C PHE A 173 -0.52 -2.16 12.09
N LEU A 174 0.76 -1.83 12.02
CA LEU A 174 1.25 -0.75 11.17
C LEU A 174 1.18 -1.07 9.69
N ILE A 175 1.61 -2.27 9.31
CA ILE A 175 1.49 -2.72 7.92
C ILE A 175 0.01 -2.73 7.53
N ALA A 176 -0.87 -3.20 8.40
CA ALA A 176 -2.31 -3.22 8.15
C ALA A 176 -2.91 -1.81 8.03
N GLY A 177 -2.56 -0.89 8.94
CA GLY A 177 -3.01 0.49 8.88
C GLY A 177 -2.48 1.22 7.65
N GLY A 178 -1.19 1.13 7.36
CA GLY A 178 -0.55 1.78 6.21
C GLY A 178 -1.03 1.22 4.87
N THR A 179 -1.06 -0.10 4.74
CA THR A 179 -1.58 -0.77 3.54
C THR A 179 -3.06 -0.45 3.37
N GLY A 180 -3.83 -0.46 4.46
CA GLY A 180 -5.27 -0.22 4.41
C GLY A 180 -5.63 1.20 4.02
N LEU A 181 -5.03 2.19 4.66
CA LEU A 181 -5.24 3.60 4.32
C LEU A 181 -4.74 3.89 2.90
N GLY A 182 -3.58 3.35 2.52
CA GLY A 182 -3.02 3.49 1.19
C GLY A 182 -3.92 2.90 0.11
N THR A 183 -4.39 1.67 0.30
CA THR A 183 -5.30 0.97 -0.63
C THR A 183 -6.65 1.69 -0.72
N LEU A 184 -7.21 2.13 0.41
CA LEU A 184 -8.47 2.86 0.45
C LEU A 184 -8.38 4.20 -0.29
N ALA A 185 -7.34 4.99 0.00
CA ALA A 185 -7.08 6.23 -0.70
C ALA A 185 -6.86 6.00 -2.21
N ALA A 186 -6.13 4.95 -2.58
CA ALA A 186 -5.86 4.61 -3.97
C ALA A 186 -7.13 4.23 -4.73
N VAL A 187 -7.95 3.32 -4.17
CA VAL A 187 -9.15 2.81 -4.83
C VAL A 187 -10.23 3.89 -4.92
N ILE A 188 -10.47 4.64 -3.84
CA ILE A 188 -11.45 5.74 -3.83
C ILE A 188 -10.99 6.87 -4.74
N GLY A 189 -9.71 7.26 -4.66
CA GLY A 189 -9.11 8.26 -5.54
C GLY A 189 -9.15 7.85 -7.00
N GLY A 190 -8.84 6.58 -7.29
CA GLY A 190 -8.94 5.98 -8.62
C GLY A 190 -10.37 5.99 -9.16
N GLY A 191 -11.37 5.66 -8.35
CA GLY A 191 -12.78 5.71 -8.73
C GLY A 191 -13.26 7.13 -9.02
N HIS A 192 -12.83 8.11 -8.21
CA HIS A 192 -13.09 9.52 -8.44
C HIS A 192 -12.40 10.06 -9.69
N LEU A 193 -11.21 9.58 -9.99
CA LEU A 193 -10.47 9.97 -11.17
C LEU A 193 -11.07 9.39 -12.46
N LEU A 194 -11.53 8.14 -12.41
CA LEU A 194 -12.13 7.48 -13.57
C LEU A 194 -13.57 7.90 -13.81
N THR A 195 -14.12 8.79 -12.98
CA THR A 195 -15.43 9.41 -13.18
C THR A 195 -15.33 10.93 -13.26
N ASP A 196 -16.17 11.57 -14.06
CA ASP A 196 -16.24 13.03 -14.16
C ASP A 196 -17.29 13.62 -13.19
N HIS A 197 -17.24 14.93 -12.94
CA HIS A 197 -18.26 15.67 -12.18
C HIS A 197 -19.65 15.56 -12.83
N ARG A 198 -19.70 15.26 -14.13
CA ARG A 198 -20.93 14.97 -14.88
C ARG A 198 -21.39 13.51 -14.81
N HIS A 199 -20.89 12.73 -13.85
CA HIS A 199 -21.18 11.30 -13.70
C HIS A 199 -20.87 10.47 -14.95
N ARG A 200 -19.87 10.85 -15.75
CA ARG A 200 -19.43 10.09 -16.93
C ARG A 200 -18.23 9.24 -16.59
N LEU A 201 -18.23 7.98 -17.04
CA LEU A 201 -17.09 7.09 -16.95
C LEU A 201 -16.02 7.51 -17.97
N ARG A 202 -14.78 7.72 -17.52
CA ARG A 202 -13.65 8.18 -18.34
C ARG A 202 -12.58 7.10 -18.44
N LEU A 203 -12.88 6.05 -19.21
CA LEU A 203 -11.94 4.97 -19.49
C LEU A 203 -10.77 5.41 -20.37
N ASP A 204 -10.88 6.56 -21.05
CA ASP A 204 -9.80 7.19 -21.84
C ASP A 204 -8.53 7.50 -21.03
N ARG A 205 -8.63 7.46 -19.69
CA ARG A 205 -7.52 7.68 -18.76
C ARG A 205 -6.75 6.39 -18.42
N ILE A 206 -7.22 5.23 -18.90
CA ILE A 206 -6.59 3.93 -18.70
C ILE A 206 -5.81 3.60 -19.97
N ALA A 207 -4.52 3.26 -19.85
CA ALA A 207 -3.74 2.81 -20.99
C ALA A 207 -4.31 1.48 -21.51
N ALA A 208 -4.29 1.29 -22.83
CA ALA A 208 -4.52 -0.02 -23.42
C ALA A 208 -3.57 -1.05 -22.78
N GLU A 209 -4.08 -2.27 -22.59
CA GLU A 209 -3.34 -3.37 -21.98
C GLU A 209 -1.98 -3.51 -22.68
N THR A 210 -0.89 -3.45 -21.91
CA THR A 210 0.45 -3.56 -22.51
C THR A 210 0.59 -5.01 -22.99
N PRO A 211 0.78 -5.29 -24.29
CA PRO A 211 0.91 -6.66 -24.75
C PRO A 211 2.23 -7.22 -24.21
N GLY A 212 2.16 -8.29 -23.40
CA GLY A 212 3.33 -9.09 -23.02
C GLY A 212 3.99 -8.82 -21.66
N GLN A 213 3.23 -8.87 -20.57
CA GLN A 213 3.76 -9.24 -19.25
C GLN A 213 2.94 -10.34 -18.61
#